data_AF-A0A8B6G182-F1
#
_entry.id   AF-A0A8B6G182-F1
#
_cell.length_a   1.000
_cell.length_b   1.000
_cell.length_c   1.000
_cell.angle_alpha   90.00
_cell.angle_beta   90.00
_cell.angle_gamma   90.00
#
_symmetry.space_group_name_H-M   'P 1'
#
loop_
_entity.id
_entity.type
_entity.pdbx_description
1 polymer ?
#
loop_
_entity_poly.entity_id
_entity_poly.type
_entity_poly.pdbx_seq_one_letter_code
_entity_poly.pdbx_strand_id
1 'polypeptide(L)'
;MEEYCVSDTSILREGLIKFRNLMLQVTGTEMETTDSETGEPKITYPGGVDPLDYVTIASVCMGIYKSKFLTEDYDIQVTTLTSDHVEWKRMQPTENGFNVRHDDAWLSSEAYLSGHSHHRFGRRKFVRSPLAHVPSEGYTKRYNHSKISIAWLEWIMDQNKIHIQHALNGGEFKIQGTNYHSDGYCQKTNTVYEFLGCCFHGCRVCYPNNRAETKHPLTKQSMEELYVVTKKRESAIRDLG
;
A
#
# COMPACT_ATOMS: atom_id res chain seq x y z
N MET A 1 25.86 23.72 22.68
CA MET A 1 24.39 23.47 22.57
C MET A 1 24.08 22.76 21.26
N GLU A 2 24.57 23.24 20.12
CA GLU A 2 24.43 22.58 18.81
C GLU A 2 24.98 21.14 18.80
N GLU A 3 26.20 20.93 19.27
CA GLU A 3 26.83 19.60 19.35
C GLU A 3 26.02 18.59 20.19
N TYR A 4 25.43 19.05 21.29
CA TYR A 4 24.53 18.26 22.13
C TYR A 4 23.25 17.88 21.38
N CYS A 5 22.61 18.83 20.68
CA CYS A 5 21.41 18.56 19.89
C CYS A 5 21.67 17.56 18.74
N VAL A 6 22.83 17.68 18.08
CA VAL A 6 23.24 16.73 17.03
C VAL A 6 23.49 15.34 17.61
N SER A 7 24.15 15.25 18.76
CA SER A 7 24.37 13.97 19.45
C SER A 7 23.06 13.30 19.85
N ASP A 8 22.14 14.02 20.50
CA ASP A 8 20.85 13.47 20.95
C ASP A 8 20.02 12.94 19.77
N THR A 9 19.93 13.70 18.68
CA THR A 9 19.18 13.27 17.49
C THR A 9 19.84 12.08 16.78
N SER A 10 21.17 12.00 16.81
CA SER A 10 21.91 10.86 16.25
C SER A 10 21.66 9.59 17.06
N ILE A 11 21.71 9.67 18.39
CA ILE A 11 21.42 8.54 19.30
C ILE A 11 19.98 8.05 19.09
N LEU A 12 19.01 8.95 18.99
CA LEU A 12 17.61 8.59 18.71
C LEU A 12 17.45 7.89 17.37
N ARG A 13 18.10 8.39 16.32
CA ARG A 13 18.09 7.77 14.99
C ARG A 13 18.69 6.37 15.03
N GLU A 14 19.85 6.20 15.66
CA GLU A 14 20.51 4.89 15.80
C GLU A 14 19.65 3.89 16.57
N GLY A 15 19.06 4.33 17.68
CA GLY A 15 18.13 3.51 18.47
C GLY A 15 16.92 3.06 17.65
N LEU A 16 16.31 3.96 16.87
CA LEU A 16 15.18 3.63 16.00
C LEU A 16 15.56 2.66 14.88
N ILE A 17 16.72 2.86 14.24
CA ILE A 17 17.21 1.93 13.21
C ILE A 17 17.44 0.53 13.81
N LYS A 18 18.04 0.46 15.00
CA LYS A 18 18.27 -0.83 15.69
C LYS A 18 16.95 -1.51 16.04
N PHE A 19 15.99 -0.78 16.58
CA PHE A 19 14.65 -1.29 16.88
C PHE A 19 13.93 -1.80 15.63
N ARG A 20 13.93 -1.01 14.55
CA ARG A 20 13.36 -1.40 13.25
C ARG A 20 13.95 -2.70 12.74
N ASN A 21 15.27 -2.80 12.71
CA ASN A 21 15.96 -3.99 12.20
C ASN A 21 15.65 -5.24 13.02
N LEU A 22 15.62 -5.13 14.36
CA LEU A 22 15.25 -6.23 15.24
C LEU A 22 13.82 -6.69 15.01
N MET A 23 12.87 -5.76 14.88
CA MET A 23 11.47 -6.10 14.64
C MET A 23 11.26 -6.76 13.28
N LEU A 24 11.90 -6.23 12.22
CA LEU A 24 11.86 -6.84 10.89
C LEU A 24 12.45 -8.25 10.90
N GLN A 25 13.59 -8.46 11.57
CA GLN A 25 14.23 -9.77 11.67
C GLN A 25 13.37 -10.79 12.42
N VAL A 26 12.79 -10.41 13.56
CA VAL A 26 11.99 -11.33 14.38
C VAL A 26 10.63 -11.65 13.74
N THR A 27 10.12 -10.77 12.88
CA THR A 27 8.79 -10.93 12.29
C THR A 27 8.80 -11.34 10.83
N GLY A 28 9.83 -11.05 10.05
CA GLY A 28 9.91 -11.41 8.63
C GLY A 28 10.67 -12.70 8.39
N THR A 29 10.61 -13.17 7.14
CA THR A 29 11.41 -14.32 6.69
C THR A 29 12.72 -13.81 6.11
N GLU A 30 13.86 -14.27 6.62
CA GLU A 30 15.15 -13.87 6.08
C GLU A 30 15.32 -14.33 4.62
N MET A 31 15.63 -13.39 3.74
CA MET A 31 15.83 -13.65 2.32
C MET A 31 17.00 -12.82 1.79
N GLU A 32 17.96 -13.52 1.17
CA GLU A 32 19.03 -12.86 0.43
C GLU A 32 18.48 -12.34 -0.91
N THR A 33 18.60 -11.04 -1.10
CA THR A 33 18.19 -10.33 -2.32
C THR A 33 19.38 -9.54 -2.85
N THR A 34 19.25 -8.98 -4.05
CA THR A 34 20.28 -8.13 -4.63
C THR A 34 19.82 -6.69 -4.57
N ASP A 35 20.67 -5.78 -4.10
CA ASP A 35 20.37 -4.36 -4.14
C ASP A 35 20.25 -3.89 -5.60
N SER A 36 19.13 -3.24 -5.92
CA SER A 36 18.81 -2.83 -7.29
C SER A 36 19.74 -1.75 -7.83
N GLU A 37 20.42 -1.00 -6.96
CA GLU A 37 21.31 0.10 -7.35
C GLU A 37 22.77 -0.34 -7.38
N THR A 38 23.22 -1.13 -6.40
CA THR A 38 24.64 -1.52 -6.28
C THR A 38 24.96 -2.91 -6.80
N GLY A 39 23.94 -3.78 -6.97
CA GLY A 39 24.15 -5.17 -7.35
C GLY A 39 24.72 -6.05 -6.23
N GLU A 40 24.84 -5.53 -5.01
CA GLU A 40 25.40 -6.26 -3.87
C GLU A 40 24.35 -7.13 -3.16
N PRO A 41 24.76 -8.26 -2.55
CA PRO A 41 23.87 -9.08 -1.75
C PRO A 41 23.37 -8.31 -0.51
N LYS A 42 22.06 -8.40 -0.27
CA LYS A 42 21.33 -7.68 0.77
C LYS A 42 20.30 -8.59 1.41
N ILE A 43 20.40 -8.72 2.73
CA ILE A 43 19.40 -9.44 3.52
C ILE A 43 18.15 -8.57 3.66
N THR A 44 17.00 -9.12 3.31
CA THR A 44 15.69 -8.52 3.51
C THR A 44 14.79 -9.45 4.31
N TYR A 45 13.73 -8.87 4.87
CA TYR A 45 12.77 -9.59 5.71
C TYR A 45 11.35 -9.43 5.16
N PRO A 46 11.03 -10.00 3.98
CA PRO A 46 9.68 -10.00 3.44
C PRO A 46 8.65 -10.46 4.47
N GLY A 47 7.50 -9.79 4.50
CA GLY A 47 6.42 -10.07 5.45
C GLY A 47 6.72 -9.67 6.90
N GLY A 48 7.85 -9.01 7.17
CA GLY A 48 8.16 -8.41 8.46
C GLY A 48 7.30 -7.18 8.74
N VAL A 49 6.98 -6.95 10.01
CA VAL A 49 6.22 -5.78 10.47
C VAL A 49 7.20 -4.65 10.76
N ASP A 50 7.16 -3.61 9.93
CA ASP A 50 7.97 -2.41 10.16
C ASP A 50 7.36 -1.59 11.32
N PRO A 51 8.05 -1.43 12.45
CA PRO A 51 7.50 -0.67 13.56
C PRO A 51 7.32 0.82 13.26
N LEU A 52 8.02 1.37 12.26
CA LEU A 52 7.93 2.79 11.90
C LEU A 52 6.70 3.11 11.04
N ASP A 53 5.96 2.09 10.58
CA ASP A 53 4.66 2.29 9.93
C ASP A 53 3.54 2.61 10.92
N TYR A 54 3.83 2.49 12.23
CA TYR A 54 2.87 2.66 13.31
C TYR A 54 3.25 3.84 14.20
N VAL A 55 2.24 4.58 14.66
CA VAL A 55 2.45 5.79 15.48
C VAL A 55 2.85 5.44 16.93
N THR A 56 2.44 4.28 17.43
CA THR A 56 2.68 3.87 18.83
C THR A 56 3.21 2.44 18.93
N ILE A 57 3.95 2.14 20.00
CA ILE A 57 4.40 0.77 20.31
C ILE A 57 3.21 -0.19 20.44
N ALA A 58 2.09 0.24 21.05
CA ALA A 58 0.88 -0.57 21.15
C ALA A 58 0.32 -0.96 19.77
N SER A 59 0.32 -0.03 18.82
CA SER A 59 -0.07 -0.32 17.44
C SER A 59 0.91 -1.24 16.71
N VAL A 60 2.22 -1.17 17.01
CA VAL A 60 3.21 -2.15 16.53
C VAL A 60 2.88 -3.54 17.06
N CYS A 61 2.65 -3.68 18.37
CA CYS A 61 2.28 -4.95 18.99
C CYS A 61 1.02 -5.55 18.35
N MET A 62 0.01 -4.72 18.08
CA MET A 62 -1.21 -5.15 17.40
C MET A 62 -0.94 -5.56 15.94
N GLY A 63 -0.08 -4.84 15.22
CA GLY A 63 0.35 -5.20 13.87
C GLY A 63 1.05 -6.56 13.81
N ILE A 64 1.96 -6.81 14.75
CA ILE A 64 2.64 -8.10 14.93
C ILE A 64 1.63 -9.21 15.25
N TYR A 65 0.74 -8.98 16.21
CA TYR A 65 -0.30 -9.96 16.57
C TYR A 65 -1.17 -10.34 15.37
N LYS A 66 -1.66 -9.33 14.63
CA LYS A 66 -2.46 -9.54 13.41
C LYS A 66 -1.71 -10.31 12.33
N SER A 67 -0.43 -10.02 12.14
CA SER A 67 0.35 -10.62 11.06
C SER A 67 0.82 -12.04 11.37
N LYS A 68 1.08 -12.37 12.66
CA LYS A 68 1.79 -13.61 13.03
C LYS A 68 0.98 -14.57 13.89
N PHE A 69 -0.05 -14.10 14.58
CA PHE A 69 -0.76 -14.89 15.58
C PHE A 69 -2.27 -14.94 15.36
N LEU A 70 -2.85 -13.92 14.72
CA LEU A 70 -4.27 -13.89 14.42
C LEU A 70 -4.62 -14.96 13.39
N THR A 71 -5.51 -15.86 13.78
CA THR A 71 -6.10 -16.85 12.88
C THR A 71 -7.44 -16.33 12.39
N GLU A 72 -7.62 -16.33 11.06
CA GLU A 72 -8.83 -15.90 10.40
C GLU A 72 -9.33 -17.00 9.47
N ASP A 73 -10.65 -17.11 9.37
CA ASP A 73 -11.29 -18.12 8.54
C ASP A 73 -11.58 -17.52 7.17
N TYR A 74 -11.06 -18.20 6.14
CA TYR A 74 -11.29 -17.86 4.75
C TYR A 74 -11.91 -19.05 4.00
N ASP A 75 -12.57 -18.74 2.90
CA ASP A 75 -12.89 -19.71 1.87
C ASP A 75 -12.02 -19.43 0.64
N ILE A 76 -11.67 -20.47 -0.10
CA ILE A 76 -10.97 -20.39 -1.38
C ILE A 76 -11.90 -20.85 -2.50
N GLN A 77 -11.90 -20.11 -3.59
CA GLN A 77 -12.57 -20.52 -4.82
C GLN A 77 -11.82 -21.67 -5.46
N VAL A 78 -12.52 -22.75 -5.80
CA VAL A 78 -12.00 -23.87 -6.58
C VAL A 78 -12.78 -23.93 -7.89
N THR A 79 -12.06 -23.83 -9.01
CA THR A 79 -12.65 -23.94 -10.35
C THR A 79 -12.25 -25.27 -10.97
N THR A 80 -13.23 -26.04 -11.43
CA THR A 80 -13.03 -27.26 -12.19
C THR A 80 -12.84 -26.91 -13.66
N LEU A 81 -11.63 -27.10 -14.19
CA LEU A 81 -11.25 -26.66 -15.53
C LEU A 81 -11.98 -27.40 -16.66
N THR A 82 -12.54 -28.59 -16.39
CA THR A 82 -13.26 -29.39 -17.39
C THR A 82 -14.71 -28.97 -17.60
N SER A 83 -15.31 -28.29 -16.63
CA SER A 83 -16.73 -27.91 -16.63
C SER A 83 -16.97 -26.43 -16.32
N ASP A 84 -15.89 -25.67 -16.06
CA ASP A 84 -15.92 -24.32 -15.47
C ASP A 84 -16.77 -24.21 -14.19
N HIS A 85 -17.03 -25.35 -13.54
CA HIS A 85 -17.77 -25.36 -12.29
C HIS A 85 -16.96 -24.70 -11.18
N VAL A 86 -17.61 -23.84 -10.39
CA VAL A 86 -16.99 -23.09 -9.30
C VAL A 86 -17.62 -23.50 -7.99
N GLU A 87 -16.78 -23.88 -7.03
CA GLU A 87 -17.15 -24.12 -5.64
C GLU A 87 -16.28 -23.30 -4.68
N TRP A 88 -16.75 -23.16 -3.44
CA TRP A 88 -16.00 -22.50 -2.37
C TRP A 88 -15.71 -23.51 -1.27
N LYS A 89 -14.43 -23.70 -0.93
CA LYS A 89 -14.00 -24.62 0.13
C LYS A 89 -13.33 -23.85 1.27
N ARG A 90 -13.44 -24.37 2.50
CA ARG A 90 -12.75 -23.76 3.66
C ARG A 90 -11.24 -23.78 3.44
N MET A 91 -10.60 -22.68 3.80
CA MET A 91 -9.17 -22.44 3.66
C MET A 91 -8.58 -22.05 5.02
N GLN A 92 -7.42 -22.61 5.33
CA GLN A 92 -6.60 -22.20 6.47
C GLN A 92 -5.23 -21.73 5.95
N PRO A 93 -4.89 -20.43 6.08
CA PRO A 93 -3.57 -19.93 5.73
C PRO A 93 -2.48 -20.63 6.54
N THR A 94 -1.33 -20.86 5.92
CA THR A 94 -0.12 -21.37 6.56
C THR A 94 1.06 -20.47 6.18
N GLU A 95 2.19 -20.59 6.87
CA GLU A 95 3.40 -19.81 6.57
C GLU A 95 3.83 -19.92 5.10
N ASN A 96 3.78 -21.13 4.54
CA ASN A 96 4.25 -21.43 3.18
C ASN A 96 3.12 -21.67 2.17
N GLY A 97 1.88 -21.23 2.44
CA GLY A 97 0.76 -21.52 1.55
C GLY A 97 -0.59 -21.53 2.26
N PHE A 98 -1.41 -22.55 2.00
CA PHE A 98 -2.67 -22.76 2.70
C PHE A 98 -3.13 -24.21 2.62
N ASN A 99 -3.92 -24.61 3.61
CA ASN A 99 -4.65 -25.87 3.58
C ASN A 99 -6.08 -25.63 3.09
N VAL A 100 -6.66 -26.62 2.45
CA VAL A 100 -8.04 -26.66 1.99
C VAL A 100 -8.76 -27.84 2.62
N ARG A 101 -9.99 -27.63 3.07
CA ARG A 101 -10.83 -28.68 3.64
C ARG A 101 -11.43 -29.54 2.52
N HIS A 102 -11.18 -30.85 2.55
CA HIS A 102 -11.75 -31.82 1.62
C HIS A 102 -12.06 -33.13 2.37
N ASP A 103 -13.26 -33.67 2.20
CA ASP A 103 -13.73 -34.91 2.86
C ASP A 103 -13.38 -35.00 4.35
N ASP A 104 -13.69 -33.95 5.11
CA ASP A 104 -13.39 -33.84 6.53
C ASP A 104 -11.90 -33.91 6.94
N ALA A 105 -10.99 -33.79 5.98
CA ALA A 105 -9.56 -33.63 6.19
C ALA A 105 -9.06 -32.27 5.72
N TRP A 106 -7.95 -31.81 6.29
CA TRP A 106 -7.20 -30.67 5.78
C TRP A 106 -6.07 -31.20 4.89
N LEU A 107 -6.04 -30.74 3.64
CA LEU A 107 -4.98 -31.04 2.68
C LEU A 107 -4.21 -29.76 2.38
N SER A 108 -2.89 -29.83 2.24
CA SER A 108 -2.13 -28.70 1.70
C SER A 108 -2.60 -28.39 0.28
N SER A 109 -2.41 -27.15 -0.19
CA SER A 109 -2.74 -26.77 -1.57
C SER A 109 -2.14 -27.72 -2.60
N GLU A 110 -0.91 -28.18 -2.38
CA GLU A 110 -0.17 -29.08 -3.26
C GLU A 110 -0.76 -30.49 -3.22
N ALA A 111 -1.05 -31.02 -2.02
CA ALA A 111 -1.63 -32.34 -1.83
C ALA A 111 -3.07 -32.41 -2.38
N TYR A 112 -3.83 -31.33 -2.28
CA TYR A 112 -5.16 -31.24 -2.89
C TYR A 112 -5.07 -31.32 -4.42
N LEU A 113 -4.17 -30.53 -5.02
CA LEU A 113 -4.02 -30.46 -6.47
C LEU A 113 -3.38 -31.72 -7.08
N SER A 114 -2.55 -32.45 -6.33
CA SER A 114 -2.02 -33.74 -6.79
C SER A 114 -3.12 -34.78 -6.96
N GLY A 115 -4.13 -34.78 -6.08
CA GLY A 115 -5.35 -35.60 -6.21
C GLY A 115 -6.40 -35.03 -7.16
N HIS A 116 -6.33 -33.74 -7.49
CA HIS A 116 -7.34 -33.02 -8.27
C HIS A 116 -6.69 -32.10 -9.32
N SER A 117 -5.98 -32.69 -10.28
CA SER A 117 -5.21 -31.94 -11.29
C SER A 117 -6.06 -31.03 -12.20
N HIS A 118 -7.37 -31.30 -12.31
CA HIS A 118 -8.33 -30.48 -13.05
C HIS A 118 -8.88 -29.30 -12.25
N HIS A 119 -8.49 -29.13 -10.98
CA HIS A 119 -8.92 -28.01 -10.16
C HIS A 119 -7.90 -26.87 -10.18
N ARG A 120 -8.39 -25.64 -10.05
CA ARG A 120 -7.57 -24.44 -9.90
C ARG A 120 -8.10 -23.57 -8.77
N PHE A 121 -7.20 -23.09 -7.92
CA PHE A 121 -7.55 -22.11 -6.88
C PHE A 121 -7.69 -20.71 -7.47
N GLY A 122 -8.73 -19.99 -7.02
CA GLY A 122 -9.05 -18.63 -7.44
C GLY A 122 -8.98 -17.66 -6.27
N ARG A 123 -10.03 -16.83 -6.14
CA ARG A 123 -10.08 -15.77 -5.12
C ARG A 123 -10.30 -16.33 -3.73
N ARG A 124 -9.76 -15.64 -2.72
CA ARG A 124 -10.06 -15.85 -1.30
C ARG A 124 -11.27 -15.02 -0.90
N LYS A 125 -12.10 -15.54 0.01
CA LYS A 125 -13.26 -14.87 0.59
C LYS A 125 -13.13 -14.91 2.11
N PHE A 126 -13.16 -13.74 2.74
CA PHE A 126 -13.19 -13.64 4.20
C PHE A 126 -14.50 -14.20 4.75
N VAL A 127 -14.42 -14.95 5.85
CA VAL A 127 -15.60 -15.47 6.54
C VAL A 127 -15.73 -14.90 7.94
N ARG A 128 -14.72 -15.07 8.79
CA ARG A 128 -14.74 -14.49 10.13
C ARG A 128 -13.35 -14.30 10.71
N SER A 129 -13.28 -13.41 11.69
CA SER A 129 -12.11 -13.12 12.51
C SER A 129 -12.57 -12.89 13.95
N PRO A 130 -11.77 -13.25 14.95
CA PRO A 130 -12.05 -12.86 16.34
C PRO A 130 -11.90 -11.35 16.56
N LEU A 131 -11.32 -10.63 15.61
CA LEU A 131 -11.22 -9.18 15.61
C LEU A 131 -12.12 -8.55 14.55
N ALA A 132 -12.63 -7.36 14.83
CA ALA A 132 -13.36 -6.60 13.83
C ALA A 132 -12.45 -6.26 12.64
N HIS A 133 -12.87 -6.62 11.44
CA HIS A 133 -12.19 -6.24 10.22
C HIS A 133 -12.56 -4.79 9.88
N VAL A 134 -11.55 -3.93 9.75
CA VAL A 134 -11.76 -2.57 9.23
C VAL A 134 -12.17 -2.71 7.76
N PRO A 135 -13.24 -2.05 7.29
CA PRO A 135 -13.57 -2.04 5.86
C PRO A 135 -12.37 -1.57 5.04
N SER A 136 -12.18 -2.08 3.82
CA SER A 136 -11.08 -1.64 2.94
C SER A 136 -11.09 -0.12 2.69
N GLU A 137 -12.28 0.49 2.75
CA GLU A 137 -12.52 1.93 2.61
C GLU A 137 -12.39 2.71 3.94
N GLY A 138 -12.01 2.05 5.03
CA GLY A 138 -11.98 2.62 6.38
C GLY A 138 -13.38 2.88 6.97
N TYR A 139 -13.41 3.52 8.15
CA TYR A 139 -14.65 3.90 8.83
C TYR A 139 -15.18 5.28 8.44
N THR A 140 -14.44 6.00 7.59
CA THR A 140 -14.74 7.37 7.18
C THR A 140 -14.38 7.53 5.72
N LYS A 141 -15.23 8.19 4.91
CA LYS A 141 -14.85 8.76 3.61
C LYS A 141 -13.84 9.88 3.84
N ARG A 142 -12.60 9.56 4.22
CA ARG A 142 -11.50 10.52 4.19
C ARG A 142 -10.98 10.55 2.77
N TYR A 143 -10.72 11.76 2.28
CA TYR A 143 -9.90 11.92 1.09
C TYR A 143 -8.52 11.33 1.44
N ASN A 144 -8.14 10.29 0.70
CA ASN A 144 -6.89 9.59 0.91
C ASN A 144 -5.77 10.43 0.28
N HIS A 145 -4.82 10.90 1.09
CA HIS A 145 -3.59 11.52 0.62
C HIS A 145 -2.42 10.53 0.74
N SER A 146 -1.41 10.67 -0.12
CA SER A 146 -0.20 9.83 -0.02
C SER A 146 0.79 10.40 0.99
N LYS A 147 1.41 9.53 1.81
CA LYS A 147 2.46 9.95 2.77
C LYS A 147 3.62 10.69 2.07
N ILE A 148 3.98 10.23 0.86
CA ILE A 148 5.04 10.85 0.05
C ILE A 148 4.66 12.23 -0.48
N SER A 149 3.39 12.45 -0.85
CA SER A 149 2.89 13.78 -1.24
C SER A 149 3.03 14.77 -0.09
N ILE A 150 2.63 14.38 1.13
CA ILE A 150 2.77 15.25 2.31
C ILE A 150 4.23 15.58 2.59
N ALA A 151 5.11 14.58 2.63
CA ALA A 151 6.55 14.82 2.85
C ALA A 151 7.15 15.75 1.78
N TRP A 152 6.74 15.61 0.52
CA TRP A 152 7.17 16.49 -0.56
C TRP A 152 6.69 17.94 -0.36
N LEU A 153 5.43 18.14 0.04
CA LEU A 153 4.87 19.47 0.30
C LEU A 153 5.54 20.13 1.51
N GLU A 154 5.75 19.39 2.61
CA GLU A 154 6.47 19.89 3.79
C GLU A 154 7.91 20.27 3.44
N TRP A 155 8.59 19.49 2.61
CA TRP A 155 9.90 19.84 2.09
C TRP A 155 9.88 21.15 1.27
N ILE A 156 8.92 21.34 0.35
CA ILE A 156 8.78 22.60 -0.40
C ILE A 156 8.53 23.78 0.54
N MET A 157 7.65 23.61 1.53
CA MET A 157 7.37 24.65 2.54
C MET A 157 8.64 25.07 3.26
N ASP A 158 9.47 24.11 3.67
CA ASP A 158 10.73 24.38 4.33
C ASP A 158 11.75 25.06 3.41
N GLN A 159 11.92 24.58 2.18
CA GLN A 159 12.92 25.12 1.25
C GLN A 159 12.59 26.55 0.82
N ASN A 160 11.33 26.80 0.46
CA ASN A 160 10.90 28.08 -0.07
C ASN A 160 10.39 29.05 1.01
N LYS A 161 10.33 28.61 2.27
CA LYS A 161 9.77 29.36 3.41
C LYS A 161 8.37 29.92 3.11
N ILE A 162 7.56 29.09 2.45
CA ILE A 162 6.15 29.38 2.13
C ILE A 162 5.23 28.48 2.95
N HIS A 163 3.99 28.93 3.12
CA HIS A 163 2.95 28.08 3.70
C HIS A 163 2.11 27.46 2.58
N ILE A 164 2.05 26.14 2.55
CA ILE A 164 1.20 25.38 1.64
C ILE A 164 0.14 24.68 2.49
N GLN A 165 -1.13 24.97 2.24
CA GLN A 165 -2.25 24.25 2.81
C GLN A 165 -2.34 22.86 2.15
N HIS A 166 -2.39 21.81 2.95
CA HIS A 166 -2.54 20.41 2.55
C HIS A 166 -3.35 19.62 3.58
N ALA A 167 -3.59 18.33 3.30
CA ALA A 167 -4.50 17.47 4.07
C ALA A 167 -4.23 17.40 5.59
N LEU A 168 -2.99 17.62 6.06
CA LEU A 168 -2.59 17.51 7.46
C LEU A 168 -2.39 18.86 8.19
N ASN A 169 -2.45 20.00 7.50
CA ASN A 169 -2.18 21.31 8.10
C ASN A 169 -3.25 22.38 7.78
N GLY A 170 -4.47 21.95 7.47
CA GLY A 170 -5.58 22.83 7.07
C GLY A 170 -6.64 22.15 6.20
N GLY A 171 -6.42 20.89 5.84
CA GLY A 171 -7.29 20.13 4.94
C GLY A 171 -6.95 20.41 3.48
N GLU A 172 -7.42 19.55 2.57
CA GLU A 172 -7.23 19.75 1.13
C GLU A 172 -7.96 21.01 0.65
N PHE A 173 -7.33 21.77 -0.23
CA PHE A 173 -7.91 22.99 -0.77
C PHE A 173 -8.88 22.65 -1.92
N LYS A 174 -10.15 23.03 -1.76
CA LYS A 174 -11.14 22.92 -2.83
C LYS A 174 -10.94 24.06 -3.84
N ILE A 175 -10.62 23.69 -5.09
CA ILE A 175 -10.47 24.65 -6.18
C ILE A 175 -11.84 25.22 -6.54
N GLN A 176 -12.04 26.51 -6.30
CA GLN A 176 -13.31 27.20 -6.55
C GLN A 176 -13.72 27.08 -8.03
N GLY A 177 -15.02 26.95 -8.28
CA GLY A 177 -15.54 26.73 -9.64
C GLY A 177 -15.42 25.28 -10.14
N THR A 178 -14.83 24.37 -9.35
CA THR A 178 -14.71 22.95 -9.69
C THR A 178 -15.11 22.03 -8.53
N ASN A 179 -15.15 20.73 -8.81
CA ASN A 179 -15.24 19.69 -7.80
C ASN A 179 -13.86 19.11 -7.42
N TYR A 180 -12.76 19.75 -7.84
CA TYR A 180 -11.41 19.26 -7.58
C TYR A 180 -10.90 19.72 -6.21
N HIS A 181 -10.09 18.87 -5.59
CA HIS A 181 -9.32 19.18 -4.39
C HIS A 181 -7.86 18.99 -4.73
N SER A 182 -7.01 19.96 -4.35
CA SER A 182 -5.58 19.88 -4.59
C SER A 182 -4.83 19.25 -3.43
N ASP A 183 -3.70 18.61 -3.74
CA ASP A 183 -2.78 18.07 -2.73
C ASP A 183 -2.20 19.21 -1.87
N GLY A 184 -1.82 20.32 -2.52
CA GLY A 184 -1.30 21.51 -1.87
C GLY A 184 -1.81 22.81 -2.52
N TYR A 185 -2.01 23.86 -1.73
CA TYR A 185 -2.29 25.21 -2.21
C TYR A 185 -1.53 26.27 -1.42
N CYS A 186 -0.81 27.15 -2.13
CA CYS A 186 -0.18 28.32 -1.55
C CYS A 186 -0.97 29.57 -1.94
N GLN A 187 -1.66 30.17 -0.97
CA GLN A 187 -2.48 31.36 -1.24
C GLN A 187 -1.64 32.61 -1.59
N LYS A 188 -0.44 32.75 -1.02
CA LYS A 188 0.44 33.90 -1.29
C LYS A 188 0.87 33.98 -2.74
N THR A 189 1.15 32.84 -3.36
CA THR A 189 1.63 32.75 -4.75
C THR A 189 0.53 32.30 -5.71
N ASN A 190 -0.70 32.13 -5.21
CA ASN A 190 -1.82 31.50 -5.91
C ASN A 190 -1.39 30.24 -6.68
N THR A 191 -0.63 29.36 -6.04
CA THR A 191 -0.03 28.19 -6.69
C THR A 191 -0.65 26.90 -6.16
N VAL A 192 -1.14 26.07 -7.08
CA VAL A 192 -1.60 24.70 -6.80
C VAL A 192 -0.44 23.73 -6.98
N TYR A 193 -0.24 22.84 -6.01
CA TYR A 193 0.72 21.75 -6.05
C TYR A 193 -0.05 20.43 -6.13
N GLU A 194 0.30 19.59 -7.11
CA GLU A 194 -0.33 18.29 -7.34
C GLU A 194 0.77 17.21 -7.40
N PHE A 195 0.66 16.20 -6.56
CA PHE A 195 1.54 15.06 -6.56
C PHE A 195 0.92 13.93 -7.39
N LEU A 196 1.27 13.90 -8.67
CA LEU A 196 0.72 12.96 -9.61
C LEU A 196 1.41 11.59 -9.48
N GLY A 197 0.85 10.67 -8.68
CA GLY A 197 1.36 9.29 -8.59
C GLY A 197 1.34 8.57 -9.94
N CYS A 198 2.46 7.93 -10.33
CA CYS A 198 2.67 7.42 -11.71
C CYS A 198 1.56 6.50 -12.22
N CYS A 199 1.11 5.57 -11.37
CA CYS A 199 0.06 4.62 -11.72
C CYS A 199 -1.33 5.25 -11.81
N PHE A 200 -1.56 6.39 -11.14
CA PHE A 200 -2.85 7.08 -11.12
C PHE A 200 -2.99 8.13 -12.21
N HIS A 201 -1.88 8.74 -12.65
CA HIS A 201 -1.90 9.76 -13.70
C HIS A 201 -1.59 9.22 -15.10
N GLY A 202 -1.31 7.92 -15.22
CA GLY A 202 -0.96 7.31 -16.51
C GLY A 202 0.38 7.78 -17.06
N CYS A 203 1.42 7.84 -16.23
CA CYS A 203 2.75 8.37 -16.58
C CYS A 203 3.30 7.77 -17.89
N ARG A 204 3.67 8.62 -18.85
CA ARG A 204 4.27 8.18 -20.13
C ARG A 204 5.70 7.67 -20.02
N VAL A 205 6.40 8.07 -18.96
CA VAL A 205 7.77 7.60 -18.68
C VAL A 205 7.76 6.23 -18.01
N CYS A 206 6.95 6.04 -16.96
CA CYS A 206 6.87 4.77 -16.25
C CYS A 206 6.06 3.70 -16.98
N TYR A 207 5.08 4.09 -17.80
CA TYR A 207 4.26 3.19 -18.60
C TYR A 207 4.33 3.58 -20.09
N PRO A 208 5.46 3.30 -20.77
CA PRO A 208 5.65 3.72 -22.16
C PRO A 208 4.89 2.85 -23.17
N ASN A 209 4.70 1.56 -22.86
CA ASN A 209 4.18 0.55 -23.79
C ASN A 209 2.78 0.06 -23.39
N ASN A 210 2.02 -0.47 -24.35
CA ASN A 210 0.72 -1.14 -24.15
C ASN A 210 -0.25 -0.34 -23.26
N ARG A 211 -0.27 0.99 -23.40
CA ARG A 211 -0.98 1.90 -22.50
C ARG A 211 -2.50 1.76 -22.53
N ALA A 212 -3.06 1.34 -23.67
CA ALA A 212 -4.49 1.06 -23.81
C ALA A 212 -4.92 -0.24 -23.12
N GLU A 213 -4.01 -1.21 -23.01
CA GLU A 213 -4.28 -2.54 -22.44
C GLU A 213 -3.92 -2.62 -20.95
N THR A 214 -2.89 -1.87 -20.55
CA THR A 214 -2.44 -1.80 -19.16
C THR A 214 -3.46 -1.02 -18.34
N LYS A 215 -4.15 -1.72 -17.43
CA LYS A 215 -5.21 -1.14 -16.59
C LYS A 215 -4.76 -0.97 -15.15
N HIS A 216 -5.16 0.14 -14.55
CA HIS A 216 -4.94 0.36 -13.14
C HIS A 216 -5.79 -0.63 -12.30
N PRO A 217 -5.22 -1.32 -11.29
CA PRO A 217 -5.92 -2.39 -10.56
C PRO A 217 -7.20 -1.94 -9.85
N LEU A 218 -7.25 -0.70 -9.35
CA LEU A 218 -8.39 -0.15 -8.61
C LEU A 218 -9.46 0.44 -9.54
N THR A 219 -9.12 1.47 -10.32
CA THR A 219 -10.07 2.18 -11.20
C THR A 219 -10.48 1.39 -12.45
N LYS A 220 -9.73 0.35 -12.83
CA LYS A 220 -9.90 -0.42 -14.07
C LYS A 220 -9.76 0.37 -15.37
N GLN A 221 -9.38 1.65 -15.28
CA GLN A 221 -9.09 2.51 -16.41
C GLN A 221 -7.73 2.16 -17.03
N SER A 222 -7.59 2.38 -18.34
CA SER A 222 -6.31 2.21 -19.01
C SER A 222 -5.33 3.34 -18.66
N MET A 223 -4.02 3.09 -18.81
CA MET A 223 -3.00 4.13 -18.59
C MET A 223 -3.17 5.32 -19.55
N GLU A 224 -3.71 5.10 -20.76
CA GLU A 224 -4.01 6.21 -21.67
C GLU A 224 -5.23 7.02 -21.21
N GLU A 225 -6.31 6.37 -20.76
CA GLU A 225 -7.47 7.06 -20.18
C GLU A 225 -7.08 7.92 -18.97
N LEU A 226 -6.28 7.38 -18.05
CA LEU A 226 -5.82 8.11 -16.87
C LEU A 226 -5.00 9.34 -17.23
N TYR A 227 -4.14 9.23 -18.25
CA TYR A 227 -3.36 10.35 -18.75
C TYR A 227 -4.24 11.45 -19.34
N VAL A 228 -5.22 11.08 -20.17
CA VAL A 228 -6.18 12.05 -20.75
C VAL A 228 -6.99 12.75 -19.66
N VAL A 229 -7.48 12.00 -18.66
CA VAL A 229 -8.21 12.58 -17.52
C VAL A 229 -7.33 13.55 -16.74
N THR A 230 -6.07 13.17 -16.48
CA THR A 230 -5.10 14.03 -15.78
C THR A 230 -4.86 15.33 -16.55
N LYS A 231 -4.63 15.24 -17.87
CA LYS A 231 -4.40 16.44 -18.70
C LYS A 231 -5.63 17.33 -18.81
N LYS A 232 -6.82 16.74 -18.85
CA LYS A 232 -8.08 17.51 -18.81
C LYS A 232 -8.22 18.26 -17.49
N ARG A 233 -7.90 17.62 -16.36
CA ARG A 233 -7.88 18.27 -15.03
C ARG A 233 -6.83 19.38 -14.98
N GLU A 234 -5.61 19.12 -15.44
CA GLU A 234 -4.53 20.10 -15.47
C GLU A 234 -4.93 21.36 -16.26
N SER A 235 -5.49 21.19 -17.46
CA SER A 235 -5.99 22.31 -18.27
C SER A 235 -7.09 23.08 -17.52
N ALA A 236 -8.09 22.37 -16.99
CA ALA A 236 -9.20 23.01 -16.30
C ALA A 236 -8.77 23.80 -15.06
N ILE A 237 -7.72 23.37 -14.37
CA ILE A 237 -7.15 24.11 -13.23
C ILE A 237 -6.39 25.34 -13.72
N ARG A 238 -5.56 25.21 -14.77
CA ARG A 238 -4.80 26.32 -15.36
C ARG A 238 -5.71 27.40 -15.96
N ASP A 239 -6.84 27.01 -16.52
CA ASP A 239 -7.81 27.92 -17.14
C ASP A 239 -8.50 28.84 -16.10
N LEU A 240 -8.38 28.53 -14.79
CA LEU A 240 -8.93 29.33 -13.70
C LEU A 240 -7.99 30.43 -13.19
N GLY A 241 -6.73 30.48 -13.67
CA GLY A 241 -5.72 31.45 -13.25
C GLY A 241 -4.76 30.90 -12.20
#